data_AF-A0A947HVY7-F1
#
_entry.id   AF-A0A947HVY7-F1
#
_cell.length_a   1.000
_cell.length_b   1.000
_cell.length_c   1.000
_cell.angle_alpha   90.00
_cell.angle_beta   90.00
_cell.angle_gamma   90.00
#
_symmetry.space_group_name_H-M   'P 1'
#
loop_
_entity.id
_entity.type
_entity.pdbx_description
1 polymer ?
#
loop_
_entity_poly.entity_id
_entity_poly.type
_entity_poly.pdbx_seq_one_letter_code
_entity_poly.pdbx_strand_id
1 'polypeptide(L)'
;MTHPLLQAALRELDAVHRPDAAIPPCVHMTARSKHLDEALADNLARIRQHNPGWSLTLYDDQDIEAFLQAHYGPAVLAIYQQLNPRYGAARADLFRYLCIYRLGGVYLDIKSGTTMPLAQWLRPEDRFILSQWDNGPTGRYSDWGLHRPIRHIPGGEYQQWFVVASAGHPYLRAVCERVLRNIVSHRAVPAKYGRMGVLEVTGPIAFSLAIHPILRRHPHRFVDVEREGGLCYSCHPGQGDHIAHDPGHYSRLQEPVVRLGAGAHRLFTLARDFDQQVQRWRRRLRR
;
A
#
# COMPACT_ATOMS: atom_id res chain seq x y z
N MET A 1 10.51 -13.88 21.71
CA MET A 1 11.77 -13.62 20.97
C MET A 1 11.42 -13.24 19.54
N THR A 2 11.95 -12.14 19.03
CA THR A 2 11.76 -11.69 17.63
C THR A 2 12.49 -12.60 16.65
N HIS A 3 11.83 -12.97 15.56
CA HIS A 3 12.35 -13.85 14.51
C HIS A 3 13.67 -13.32 13.90
N PRO A 4 14.74 -14.13 13.72
CA PRO A 4 16.04 -13.66 13.23
C PRO A 4 15.99 -12.90 11.90
N LEU A 5 15.20 -13.39 10.93
CA LEU A 5 15.00 -12.71 9.65
C LEU A 5 14.39 -11.30 9.81
N LEU A 6 13.42 -11.15 10.71
CA LEU A 6 12.82 -9.83 10.98
C LEU A 6 13.87 -8.90 11.58
N GLN A 7 14.68 -9.38 12.53
CA GLN A 7 15.76 -8.58 13.12
C GLN A 7 16.79 -8.13 12.09
N ALA A 8 17.18 -9.00 11.17
CA ALA A 8 18.07 -8.63 10.06
C ALA A 8 17.43 -7.56 9.16
N ALA A 9 16.17 -7.75 8.76
CA ALA A 9 15.45 -6.81 7.90
C ALA A 9 15.23 -5.43 8.56
N LEU A 10 15.01 -5.39 9.88
CA LEU A 10 14.89 -4.11 10.60
C LEU A 10 16.22 -3.36 10.66
N ARG A 11 17.36 -4.04 10.75
CA ARG A 11 18.68 -3.39 10.63
C ARG A 11 18.91 -2.82 9.24
N GLU A 12 18.54 -3.55 8.19
CA GLU A 12 18.60 -3.06 6.80
C GLU A 12 17.68 -1.84 6.59
N LEU A 13 16.50 -1.84 7.21
CA LEU A 13 15.57 -0.70 7.20
C LEU A 13 16.16 0.52 7.93
N ASP A 14 16.72 0.32 9.12
CA ASP A 14 17.27 1.41 9.95
C ASP A 14 18.56 2.02 9.36
N ALA A 15 19.24 1.34 8.43
CA ALA A 15 20.37 1.88 7.68
C ALA A 15 19.97 3.03 6.72
N VAL A 16 18.67 3.22 6.48
CA VAL A 16 18.14 4.36 5.72
C VAL A 16 18.02 5.57 6.64
N HIS A 17 19.12 6.34 6.78
CA HIS A 17 19.14 7.56 7.59
C HIS A 17 19.18 8.83 6.73
N ARG A 18 18.10 9.61 6.75
CA ARG A 18 18.03 10.98 6.21
C ARG A 18 17.03 11.84 7.01
N PRO A 19 17.41 12.33 8.20
CA PRO A 19 16.52 13.18 8.97
C PRO A 19 16.23 14.49 8.22
N ASP A 20 14.99 14.96 8.35
CA ASP A 20 14.51 16.30 7.95
C ASP A 20 14.62 16.72 6.48
N ALA A 21 14.85 15.77 5.56
CA ALA A 21 14.84 16.05 4.12
C ALA A 21 13.48 16.59 3.65
N ALA A 22 13.48 17.52 2.69
CA ALA A 22 12.27 17.89 1.96
C ALA A 22 11.78 16.72 1.09
N ILE A 23 10.53 16.80 0.63
CA ILE A 23 10.00 15.83 -0.34
C ILE A 23 10.66 16.09 -1.71
N PRO A 24 11.47 15.15 -2.24
CA PRO A 24 12.13 15.36 -3.52
C PRO A 24 11.13 15.38 -4.69
N PRO A 25 11.44 16.10 -5.79
CA PRO A 25 10.57 16.22 -6.96
C PRO A 25 10.64 14.97 -7.87
N CYS A 26 10.28 13.81 -7.32
CA CYS A 26 10.24 12.54 -8.05
C CYS A 26 8.91 11.81 -7.84
N VAL A 27 8.42 11.20 -8.93
CA VAL A 27 7.23 10.37 -8.98
C VAL A 27 7.62 8.92 -9.24
N HIS A 28 7.11 8.01 -8.42
CA HIS A 28 7.32 6.58 -8.51
C HIS A 28 5.98 5.87 -8.75
N MET A 29 5.96 4.92 -9.66
CA MET A 29 4.78 4.10 -9.96
C MET A 29 5.21 2.66 -10.22
N THR A 30 4.33 1.68 -10.03
CA THR A 30 4.61 0.30 -10.42
C THR A 30 3.49 -0.32 -11.23
N ALA A 31 3.86 -1.21 -12.15
CA ALA A 31 2.96 -2.06 -12.91
C ALA A 31 3.54 -3.47 -12.97
N ARG A 32 2.72 -4.47 -13.34
CA ARG A 32 3.24 -5.85 -13.52
C ARG A 32 4.33 -5.91 -14.60
N SER A 33 4.16 -5.15 -15.66
CA SER A 33 5.14 -5.00 -16.74
C SER A 33 5.11 -3.58 -17.29
N LYS A 34 6.14 -3.22 -18.05
CA LYS A 34 6.22 -1.93 -18.77
C LYS A 34 5.39 -1.90 -20.07
N HIS A 35 4.76 -3.02 -20.44
CA HIS A 35 3.82 -3.07 -21.57
C HIS A 35 2.45 -2.58 -21.07
N LEU A 36 2.23 -1.28 -21.17
CA LEU A 36 1.01 -0.63 -20.73
C LEU A 36 -0.04 -0.57 -21.85
N ASP A 37 -1.31 -0.57 -21.48
CA ASP A 37 -2.37 -0.15 -22.39
C ASP A 37 -2.29 1.37 -22.67
N GLU A 38 -3.03 1.80 -23.70
CA GLU A 38 -3.05 3.20 -24.14
C GLU A 38 -3.49 4.16 -23.03
N ALA A 39 -4.51 3.80 -22.26
CA ALA A 39 -5.04 4.66 -21.20
C ALA A 39 -4.03 4.89 -20.06
N LEU A 40 -3.27 3.85 -19.68
CA LEU A 40 -2.19 3.96 -18.70
C LEU A 40 -0.99 4.73 -19.28
N ALA A 41 -0.63 4.51 -20.55
CA ALA A 41 0.43 5.26 -21.23
C ALA A 41 0.12 6.76 -21.30
N ASP A 42 -1.11 7.12 -21.68
CA ASP A 42 -1.61 8.49 -21.72
C ASP A 42 -1.64 9.13 -20.35
N ASN A 43 -2.00 8.37 -19.32
CA ASN A 43 -1.95 8.84 -17.95
C ASN A 43 -0.51 9.19 -17.53
N LEU A 44 0.47 8.35 -17.85
CA LEU A 44 1.89 8.63 -17.60
C LEU A 44 2.38 9.88 -18.35
N ALA A 45 1.97 10.04 -19.61
CA ALA A 45 2.29 11.24 -20.40
C ALA A 45 1.71 12.51 -19.74
N ARG A 46 0.45 12.47 -19.30
CA ARG A 46 -0.21 13.57 -18.59
C ARG A 46 0.48 13.94 -17.29
N ILE A 47 0.90 12.95 -16.49
CA ILE A 47 1.65 13.20 -15.25
C ILE A 47 2.96 13.93 -15.55
N ARG A 48 3.70 13.52 -16.59
CA ARG A 48 4.93 14.21 -17.00
C ARG A 48 4.66 15.64 -17.47
N GLN A 49 3.60 15.84 -18.25
CA GLN A 49 3.21 17.16 -18.74
C GLN A 49 2.82 18.12 -17.61
N HIS A 50 2.07 17.66 -16.62
CA HIS A 50 1.68 18.46 -15.46
C HIS A 50 2.85 18.78 -14.52
N ASN A 51 3.92 17.97 -14.54
CA ASN A 51 5.02 18.08 -13.58
C ASN A 51 6.36 18.30 -14.31
N PRO A 52 6.53 19.41 -15.06
CA PRO A 52 7.80 19.71 -15.71
C PRO A 52 8.91 19.82 -14.66
N GLY A 53 10.06 19.20 -14.93
CA GLY A 53 11.20 19.16 -14.02
C GLY A 53 11.14 18.07 -12.94
N TRP A 54 10.03 17.33 -12.82
CA TRP A 54 9.96 16.16 -11.94
C TRP A 54 10.40 14.89 -12.70
N SER A 55 11.15 14.01 -12.03
CA SER A 55 11.47 12.70 -12.61
C SER A 55 10.31 11.73 -12.40
N LEU A 56 9.96 10.93 -13.41
CA LEU A 56 8.96 9.86 -13.30
C LEU A 56 9.62 8.50 -13.57
N THR A 57 9.53 7.58 -12.60
CA THR A 57 10.04 6.20 -12.72
C THR A 57 8.91 5.19 -12.59
N LEU A 58 8.79 4.32 -13.58
CA LEU A 58 7.90 3.16 -13.57
C LEU A 58 8.72 1.89 -13.29
N TYR A 59 8.34 1.17 -12.25
CA TYR A 59 8.97 -0.10 -11.85
C TYR A 59 8.08 -1.29 -12.26
N ASP A 60 8.64 -2.25 -12.97
CA ASP A 60 8.04 -3.57 -13.12
C ASP A 60 8.44 -4.53 -11.98
N ASP A 61 7.93 -5.76 -11.99
CA ASP A 61 8.23 -6.76 -10.96
C ASP A 61 9.74 -7.05 -10.83
N GLN A 62 10.50 -7.00 -11.94
CA GLN A 62 11.95 -7.22 -11.92
C GLN A 62 12.68 -6.01 -11.35
N ASP A 63 12.28 -4.80 -11.73
CA ASP A 63 12.84 -3.57 -11.17
C ASP A 63 12.63 -3.49 -9.66
N ILE A 64 11.48 -3.95 -9.15
CA ILE A 64 11.23 -3.99 -7.70
C ILE A 64 12.24 -4.87 -6.99
N GLU A 65 12.47 -6.10 -7.47
CA GLU A 65 13.42 -7.01 -6.80
C GLU A 65 14.85 -6.48 -6.89
N ALA A 66 15.25 -5.92 -8.04
CA ALA A 66 16.53 -5.25 -8.19
C ALA A 66 16.68 -4.04 -7.24
N PHE A 67 15.64 -3.23 -7.10
CA PHE A 67 15.61 -2.10 -6.18
C PHE A 67 15.80 -2.53 -4.73
N LEU A 68 15.08 -3.57 -4.28
CA LEU A 68 15.18 -4.09 -2.92
C LEU A 68 16.56 -4.65 -2.62
N GLN A 69 17.14 -5.38 -3.58
CA GLN A 69 18.50 -5.91 -3.47
C GLN A 69 19.54 -4.78 -3.37
N ALA A 70 19.38 -3.71 -4.14
CA ALA A 70 20.33 -2.60 -4.20
C ALA A 70 20.25 -1.65 -3.00
N HIS A 71 19.05 -1.42 -2.45
CA HIS A 71 18.83 -0.36 -1.46
C HIS A 71 18.63 -0.83 -0.03
N TYR A 72 18.29 -2.10 0.20
CA TYR A 72 18.04 -2.64 1.54
C TYR A 72 18.96 -3.81 1.87
N GLY A 73 18.84 -4.91 1.12
CA GLY A 73 19.62 -6.12 1.37
C GLY A 73 18.79 -7.40 1.32
N PRO A 74 19.45 -8.54 1.56
CA PRO A 74 18.86 -9.86 1.39
C PRO A 74 17.72 -10.16 2.36
N ALA A 75 17.69 -9.59 3.57
CA ALA A 75 16.64 -9.92 4.54
C ALA A 75 15.30 -9.29 4.16
N VAL A 76 15.29 -8.01 3.76
CA VAL A 76 14.09 -7.33 3.24
C VAL A 76 13.60 -8.00 1.96
N LEU A 77 14.51 -8.30 1.02
CA LEU A 77 14.15 -9.00 -0.22
C LEU A 77 13.55 -10.39 0.06
N ALA A 78 14.14 -11.17 0.97
CA ALA A 78 13.63 -12.48 1.32
C ALA A 78 12.23 -12.42 1.95
N ILE A 79 11.92 -11.40 2.76
CA ILE A 79 10.57 -11.19 3.30
C ILE A 79 9.60 -10.81 2.18
N TYR A 80 9.99 -9.88 1.30
CA TYR A 80 9.18 -9.50 0.14
C TYR A 80 8.83 -10.71 -0.74
N GLN A 81 9.80 -11.59 -1.00
CA GLN A 81 9.61 -12.81 -1.77
C GLN A 81 8.69 -13.83 -1.08
N GLN A 82 8.38 -13.71 0.21
CA GLN A 82 7.37 -14.56 0.86
C GLN A 82 5.94 -14.20 0.46
N LEU A 83 5.68 -12.98 -0.02
CA LEU A 83 4.38 -12.61 -0.56
C LEU A 83 4.04 -13.50 -1.76
N ASN A 84 2.81 -13.98 -1.83
CA ASN A 84 2.34 -14.79 -2.94
C ASN A 84 2.31 -13.91 -4.23
N PRO A 85 3.02 -14.30 -5.31
CA PRO A 85 3.11 -13.51 -6.55
C PRO A 85 1.77 -13.19 -7.20
N ARG A 86 0.71 -13.98 -6.92
CA ARG A 86 -0.65 -13.70 -7.42
C ARG A 86 -1.25 -12.45 -6.79
N TYR A 87 -0.78 -12.03 -5.61
CA TYR A 87 -1.19 -10.80 -4.93
C TYR A 87 -0.29 -9.62 -5.33
N GLY A 88 -0.36 -9.20 -6.59
CA GLY A 88 0.38 -8.02 -7.08
C GLY A 88 0.12 -6.76 -6.23
N ALA A 89 -1.11 -6.57 -5.74
CA ALA A 89 -1.45 -5.46 -4.84
C ALA A 89 -0.64 -5.50 -3.53
N ALA A 90 -0.50 -6.66 -2.90
CA ALA A 90 0.26 -6.78 -1.64
C ALA A 90 1.77 -6.54 -1.85
N ARG A 91 2.29 -6.96 -3.01
CA ARG A 91 3.68 -6.68 -3.41
C ARG A 91 3.88 -5.18 -3.66
N ALA A 92 2.97 -4.53 -4.39
CA ALA A 92 2.99 -3.10 -4.63
C ALA A 92 2.84 -2.27 -3.33
N ASP A 93 2.05 -2.73 -2.37
CA ASP A 93 1.95 -2.14 -1.02
C ASP A 93 3.31 -2.11 -0.32
N LEU A 94 3.98 -3.27 -0.18
CA LEU A 94 5.29 -3.28 0.48
C LEU A 94 6.33 -2.46 -0.30
N PHE A 95 6.34 -2.58 -1.63
CA PHE A 95 7.27 -1.82 -2.46
C PHE A 95 7.06 -0.30 -2.31
N ARG A 96 5.83 0.22 -2.35
CA ARG A 96 5.61 1.67 -2.28
C ARG A 96 6.12 2.26 -0.98
N TYR A 97 5.94 1.56 0.15
CA TYR A 97 6.44 2.02 1.44
C TYR A 97 7.97 2.03 1.46
N LEU A 98 8.61 0.97 0.98
CA LEU A 98 10.06 0.86 0.91
C LEU A 98 10.67 1.85 -0.09
N CYS A 99 10.03 2.06 -1.23
CA CYS A 99 10.48 3.02 -2.25
C CYS A 99 10.50 4.43 -1.68
N ILE A 100 9.38 4.90 -1.12
CA ILE A 100 9.28 6.25 -0.56
C ILE A 100 10.06 6.40 0.74
N TYR A 101 10.17 5.36 1.57
CA TYR A 101 11.03 5.42 2.74
C TYR A 101 12.50 5.61 2.35
N ARG A 102 12.96 4.97 1.26
CA ARG A 102 14.35 5.09 0.79
C ARG A 102 14.63 6.40 0.06
N LEU A 103 13.76 6.73 -0.90
CA LEU A 103 14.00 7.80 -1.87
C LEU A 103 13.26 9.09 -1.52
N GLY A 104 12.16 9.02 -0.77
CA GLY A 104 11.19 10.10 -0.66
C GLY A 104 10.37 10.27 -1.93
N GLY A 105 9.67 11.39 -2.03
CA GLY A 105 8.94 11.81 -3.23
C GLY A 105 7.48 11.43 -3.17
N VAL A 106 6.93 11.13 -4.34
CA VAL A 106 5.51 10.82 -4.54
C VAL A 106 5.38 9.44 -5.18
N TYR A 107 4.68 8.53 -4.53
CA TYR A 107 4.22 7.29 -5.13
C TYR A 107 2.76 7.43 -5.56
N LEU A 108 2.40 6.92 -6.73
CA LEU A 108 1.03 6.80 -7.21
C LEU A 108 0.76 5.37 -7.73
N ASP A 109 -0.42 4.83 -7.43
CA ASP A 109 -0.94 3.65 -8.15
C ASP A 109 -0.98 3.92 -9.66
N ILE A 110 -0.73 2.91 -10.49
CA ILE A 110 -0.61 3.07 -11.95
C ILE A 110 -1.84 3.71 -12.63
N LYS A 111 -3.02 3.45 -12.06
CA LYS A 111 -4.30 3.99 -12.53
C LYS A 111 -4.58 5.41 -12.01
N SER A 112 -3.78 5.93 -11.09
CA SER A 112 -3.96 7.24 -10.47
C SER A 112 -3.14 8.29 -11.20
N GLY A 113 -3.49 9.56 -11.06
CA GLY A 113 -2.84 10.64 -11.81
C GLY A 113 -2.81 11.96 -11.07
N THR A 114 -2.37 13.00 -11.78
CA THR A 114 -2.37 14.39 -11.31
C THR A 114 -3.32 15.22 -12.16
N THR A 115 -4.07 16.12 -11.53
CA THR A 115 -4.98 17.08 -12.17
C THR A 115 -4.36 18.48 -12.27
N MET A 116 -3.29 18.74 -11.53
CA MET A 116 -2.49 19.96 -11.58
C MET A 116 -1.03 19.67 -11.17
N PRO A 117 -0.07 20.58 -11.40
CA PRO A 117 1.31 20.40 -10.97
C PRO A 117 1.44 20.17 -9.46
N LEU A 118 2.22 19.17 -9.06
CA LEU A 118 2.48 18.81 -7.66
C LEU A 118 3.07 19.98 -6.86
N ALA A 119 3.92 20.78 -7.50
CA ALA A 119 4.53 21.97 -6.90
C ALA A 119 3.53 23.09 -6.55
N GLN A 120 2.28 23.03 -7.04
CA GLN A 120 1.27 24.04 -6.70
C GLN A 120 0.60 23.80 -5.35
N TRP A 121 0.63 22.57 -4.83
CA TRP A 121 -0.06 22.22 -3.58
C TRP A 121 0.85 21.56 -2.53
N LEU A 122 2.00 21.00 -2.95
CA LEU A 122 3.05 20.57 -2.02
C LEU A 122 3.88 21.77 -1.57
N ARG A 123 4.10 21.84 -0.26
CA ARG A 123 4.82 22.92 0.40
C ARG A 123 6.24 22.48 0.76
N PRO A 124 7.24 23.38 0.74
CA PRO A 124 8.63 23.04 1.10
C PRO A 124 8.79 22.43 2.51
N GLU A 125 7.91 22.80 3.44
CA GLU A 125 7.86 22.30 4.81
C GLU A 125 7.13 20.96 4.97
N ASP A 126 6.40 20.48 3.94
CA ASP A 126 5.74 19.19 4.00
C ASP A 126 6.78 18.08 4.20
N ARG A 127 6.45 17.12 5.07
CA ARG A 127 7.26 15.91 5.32
C ARG A 127 6.48 14.63 5.10
N PHE A 128 5.17 14.70 5.29
CA PHE A 128 4.25 13.62 5.01
C PHE A 128 2.86 14.19 4.72
N ILE A 129 2.21 13.70 3.66
CA ILE A 129 0.81 14.01 3.37
C ILE A 129 -0.05 12.81 3.75
N LEU A 130 -1.06 13.05 4.59
CA LEU A 130 -2.11 12.08 4.91
C LEU A 130 -3.43 12.54 4.30
N SER A 131 -4.22 11.56 3.86
CA SER A 131 -5.58 11.75 3.40
C SER A 131 -6.45 10.60 3.88
N GLN A 132 -7.75 10.86 4.00
CA GLN A 132 -8.78 9.86 4.26
C GLN A 132 -9.85 9.98 3.19
N TRP A 133 -10.68 8.95 3.05
CA TRP A 133 -11.84 9.05 2.18
C TRP A 133 -12.81 10.09 2.72
N ASP A 134 -13.34 10.91 1.82
CA ASP A 134 -14.45 11.82 2.09
C ASP A 134 -15.75 11.01 2.29
N ASN A 135 -15.90 10.48 3.50
CA ASN A 135 -16.99 9.62 3.96
C ASN A 135 -18.05 10.38 4.77
N GLY A 136 -18.05 11.71 4.68
CA GLY A 136 -19.08 12.54 5.32
C GLY A 136 -20.47 12.32 4.71
N PRO A 137 -21.54 12.85 5.32
CA PRO A 137 -22.92 12.71 4.81
C PRO A 137 -23.12 13.20 3.37
N THR A 138 -22.31 14.16 2.94
CA THR A 138 -22.28 14.70 1.57
C THR A 138 -21.00 14.32 0.83
N GLY A 139 -20.28 13.32 1.34
CA GLY A 139 -18.98 12.92 0.87
C GLY A 139 -19.05 12.05 -0.38
N ARG A 140 -18.01 12.11 -1.22
CA ARG A 140 -17.97 11.37 -2.50
C ARG A 140 -17.93 9.84 -2.30
N TYR A 141 -17.44 9.36 -1.16
CA TYR A 141 -17.14 7.95 -0.92
C TYR A 141 -17.79 7.41 0.37
N SER A 142 -19.13 7.38 0.40
CA SER A 142 -19.89 6.82 1.53
C SER A 142 -19.40 5.40 1.87
N ASP A 143 -19.07 5.16 3.14
CA ASP A 143 -18.61 3.88 3.71
C ASP A 143 -17.25 3.34 3.23
N TRP A 144 -16.49 4.08 2.41
CA TRP A 144 -15.16 3.64 1.99
C TRP A 144 -14.16 3.72 3.14
N GLY A 145 -13.25 2.73 3.20
CA GLY A 145 -12.20 2.68 4.21
C GLY A 145 -12.67 2.46 5.66
N LEU A 146 -13.97 2.21 5.88
CA LEU A 146 -14.53 1.90 7.18
C LEU A 146 -14.36 0.41 7.48
N HIS A 147 -13.28 0.06 8.17
CA HIS A 147 -12.94 -1.32 8.49
C HIS A 147 -13.00 -1.60 9.99
N ARG A 148 -13.59 -2.75 10.37
CA ARG A 148 -13.73 -3.16 11.78
C ARG A 148 -12.41 -3.10 12.58
N PRO A 149 -11.24 -3.54 12.05
CA PRO A 149 -9.97 -3.48 12.79
C PRO A 149 -9.51 -2.06 13.17
N ILE A 150 -9.95 -1.04 12.44
CA ILE A 150 -9.55 0.36 12.60
C ILE A 150 -10.72 1.28 12.94
N ARG A 151 -11.85 0.72 13.42
CA ARG A 151 -13.04 1.50 13.84
C ARG A 151 -12.77 2.59 14.90
N HIS A 152 -11.63 2.52 15.57
CA HIS A 152 -11.20 3.49 16.58
C HIS A 152 -10.49 4.70 15.98
N ILE A 153 -10.14 4.66 14.68
CA ILE A 153 -9.53 5.75 13.94
C ILE A 153 -10.67 6.61 13.36
N PRO A 154 -10.84 7.87 13.79
CA PRO A 154 -11.83 8.77 13.22
C PRO A 154 -11.61 8.92 11.71
N GLY A 155 -12.68 8.93 10.92
CA GLY A 155 -12.60 9.01 9.46
C GLY A 155 -12.21 7.70 8.75
N GLY A 156 -11.87 6.64 9.48
CA GLY A 156 -11.51 5.34 8.90
C GLY A 156 -10.04 5.23 8.49
N GLU A 157 -9.76 4.50 7.42
CA GLU A 157 -8.38 4.29 6.96
C GLU A 157 -7.72 5.56 6.43
N TYR A 158 -6.41 5.66 6.60
CA TYR A 158 -5.58 6.56 5.79
C TYR A 158 -5.38 5.95 4.41
N GLN A 159 -5.58 6.76 3.38
CA GLN A 159 -5.35 6.38 1.99
C GLN A 159 -3.87 6.06 1.76
N GLN A 160 -3.62 4.97 1.02
CA GLN A 160 -2.25 4.53 0.68
C GLN A 160 -2.07 4.25 -0.82
N TRP A 161 -3.11 4.46 -1.64
CA TRP A 161 -3.01 4.40 -3.11
C TRP A 161 -2.04 5.46 -3.66
N PHE A 162 -1.74 6.49 -2.87
CA PHE A 162 -0.58 7.35 -3.01
C PHE A 162 0.25 7.32 -1.71
N VAL A 163 1.52 7.70 -1.79
CA VAL A 163 2.35 8.01 -0.62
C VAL A 163 3.22 9.20 -0.96
N VAL A 164 3.13 10.28 -0.19
CA VAL A 164 3.93 11.50 -0.40
C VAL A 164 4.69 11.81 0.88
N ALA A 165 6.01 11.66 0.84
CA ALA A 165 6.83 11.81 2.04
C ALA A 165 8.30 12.15 1.76
N SER A 166 8.97 12.67 2.78
CA SER A 166 10.41 12.74 2.82
C SER A 166 11.02 11.34 2.97
N ALA A 167 12.23 11.15 2.43
CA ALA A 167 13.00 9.95 2.72
C ALA A 167 13.21 9.79 4.23
N GLY A 168 13.17 8.56 4.73
CA GLY A 168 13.40 8.25 6.15
C GLY A 168 12.25 8.64 7.10
N HIS A 169 11.07 9.05 6.60
CA HIS A 169 10.00 9.54 7.49
C HIS A 169 9.57 8.48 8.54
N PRO A 170 9.45 8.84 9.83
CA PRO A 170 9.13 7.88 10.91
C PRO A 170 7.83 7.09 10.72
N TYR A 171 6.84 7.67 10.04
CA TYR A 171 5.62 6.95 9.67
C TYR A 171 5.90 5.77 8.75
N LEU A 172 6.69 5.95 7.70
CA LEU A 172 7.02 4.85 6.78
C LEU A 172 7.94 3.84 7.42
N ARG A 173 8.84 4.25 8.33
CA ARG A 173 9.58 3.30 9.15
C ARG A 173 8.62 2.38 9.91
N ALA A 174 7.64 2.96 10.62
CA ALA A 174 6.66 2.20 11.40
C ALA A 174 5.78 1.30 10.51
N VAL A 175 5.38 1.78 9.33
CA VAL A 175 4.63 1.02 8.33
C VAL A 175 5.46 -0.17 7.82
N CYS A 176 6.69 0.07 7.36
CA CYS A 176 7.59 -0.98 6.89
C CYS A 176 7.83 -2.04 7.97
N GLU A 177 8.14 -1.63 9.20
CA GLU A 177 8.29 -2.54 10.34
C GLU A 177 7.02 -3.37 10.57
N ARG A 178 5.84 -2.73 10.57
CA ARG A 178 4.55 -3.41 10.76
C ARG A 178 4.31 -4.44 9.66
N VAL A 179 4.51 -4.09 8.40
CA VAL A 179 4.25 -4.97 7.25
C VAL A 179 5.25 -6.12 7.19
N LEU A 180 6.55 -5.86 7.39
CA LEU A 180 7.57 -6.91 7.49
C LEU A 180 7.25 -7.89 8.63
N ARG A 181 6.83 -7.37 9.79
CA ARG A 181 6.39 -8.21 10.92
C ARG A 181 5.13 -9.01 10.58
N ASN A 182 4.15 -8.42 9.90
CA ASN A 182 2.93 -9.10 9.47
C ASN A 182 3.24 -10.29 8.54
N ILE A 183 4.21 -10.13 7.64
CA ILE A 183 4.63 -11.17 6.71
C ILE A 183 5.38 -12.29 7.44
N VAL A 184 6.41 -11.95 8.22
CA VAL A 184 7.22 -12.94 8.95
C VAL A 184 6.40 -13.70 10.01
N SER A 185 5.42 -13.03 10.61
CA SER A 185 4.55 -13.62 11.63
C SER A 185 3.28 -14.23 11.04
N HIS A 186 3.17 -14.35 9.71
CA HIS A 186 1.98 -14.86 9.06
C HIS A 186 1.75 -16.32 9.46
N ARG A 187 0.51 -16.64 9.86
CA ARG A 187 0.11 -17.97 10.31
C ARG A 187 -1.00 -18.50 9.43
N ALA A 188 -1.12 -19.83 9.38
CA ALA A 188 -2.25 -20.50 8.75
C ALA A 188 -3.59 -20.12 9.38
N VAL A 189 -3.59 -19.79 10.68
CA VAL A 189 -4.77 -19.42 11.46
C VAL A 189 -4.50 -18.12 12.24
N PRO A 190 -5.34 -17.08 12.11
CA PRO A 190 -6.51 -17.00 11.23
C PRO A 190 -6.10 -16.97 9.74
N ALA A 191 -6.91 -17.61 8.89
CA ALA A 191 -6.65 -17.67 7.45
C ALA A 191 -6.81 -16.28 6.82
N LYS A 192 -5.70 -15.70 6.33
CA LYS A 192 -5.68 -14.38 5.67
C LYS A 192 -5.46 -14.51 4.16
N TYR A 193 -6.47 -14.13 3.39
CA TYR A 193 -6.51 -14.21 1.93
C TYR A 193 -7.46 -13.17 1.34
N GLY A 194 -7.50 -13.09 0.01
CA GLY A 194 -8.38 -12.22 -0.73
C GLY A 194 -8.21 -10.75 -0.32
N ARG A 195 -9.31 -10.00 -0.40
CA ARG A 195 -9.31 -8.55 -0.08
C ARG A 195 -8.83 -8.29 1.33
N MET A 196 -9.48 -8.89 2.33
CA MET A 196 -9.18 -8.61 3.74
C MET A 196 -7.76 -9.02 4.13
N GLY A 197 -7.24 -10.11 3.56
CA GLY A 197 -5.85 -10.51 3.75
C GLY A 197 -4.89 -9.42 3.29
N VAL A 198 -5.09 -8.85 2.10
CA VAL A 198 -4.24 -7.76 1.60
C VAL A 198 -4.38 -6.53 2.48
N LEU A 199 -5.61 -6.06 2.75
CA LEU A 199 -5.84 -4.85 3.54
C LEU A 199 -5.14 -4.90 4.91
N GLU A 200 -5.21 -6.05 5.60
CA GLU A 200 -4.63 -6.24 6.94
C GLU A 200 -3.13 -6.54 6.97
N VAL A 201 -2.59 -7.24 5.96
CA VAL A 201 -1.17 -7.66 5.95
C VAL A 201 -0.28 -6.53 5.42
N THR A 202 -0.64 -5.93 4.29
CA THR A 202 0.18 -4.94 3.59
C THR A 202 -0.56 -3.63 3.31
N GLY A 203 -1.87 -3.66 3.17
CA GLY A 203 -2.66 -2.54 2.68
C GLY A 203 -3.04 -1.48 3.72
N PRO A 204 -4.14 -0.73 3.48
CA PRO A 204 -4.46 0.48 4.25
C PRO A 204 -4.80 0.23 5.72
N ILE A 205 -5.24 -0.96 6.11
CA ILE A 205 -5.42 -1.28 7.54
C ILE A 205 -4.06 -1.39 8.21
N ALA A 206 -3.09 -2.07 7.60
CA ALA A 206 -1.73 -2.15 8.14
C ALA A 206 -1.07 -0.76 8.22
N PHE A 207 -1.24 0.04 7.15
CA PHE A 207 -0.76 1.42 7.06
C PHE A 207 -1.32 2.29 8.19
N SER A 208 -2.65 2.30 8.36
CA SER A 208 -3.34 3.11 9.36
C SER A 208 -2.96 2.71 10.79
N LEU A 209 -2.88 1.40 11.07
CA LEU A 209 -2.49 0.88 12.38
C LEU A 209 -1.04 1.19 12.75
N ALA A 210 -0.15 1.39 11.77
CA ALA A 210 1.23 1.77 12.02
C ALA A 210 1.37 3.27 12.32
N ILE A 211 0.64 4.12 11.59
CA ILE A 211 0.76 5.59 11.69
C ILE A 211 -0.01 6.15 12.87
N HIS A 212 -1.28 5.73 13.04
CA HIS A 212 -2.19 6.36 14.00
C HIS A 212 -1.63 6.45 15.44
N PRO A 213 -0.97 5.41 16.00
CA PRO A 213 -0.40 5.48 17.36
C PRO A 213 0.72 6.51 17.54
N ILE A 214 1.37 6.95 16.45
CA ILE A 214 2.47 7.92 16.46
C ILE A 214 2.10 9.23 15.74
N LEU A 215 0.84 9.41 15.35
CA LEU A 215 0.36 10.53 14.54
C LEU A 215 0.71 11.92 15.14
N ARG A 216 0.65 12.08 16.45
CA ARG A 216 0.94 13.37 17.09
C ARG A 216 2.43 13.63 17.31
N ARG A 217 3.30 12.68 16.98
CA ARG A 217 4.74 12.75 17.27
C ARG A 217 5.58 13.30 16.12
N HIS A 218 5.02 13.39 14.91
CA HIS A 218 5.77 13.73 13.71
C HIS A 218 5.02 14.72 12.81
N PRO A 219 5.73 15.62 12.12
CA PRO A 219 5.12 16.62 11.24
C PRO A 219 4.41 15.93 10.06
N HIS A 220 3.19 16.34 9.81
CA HIS A 220 2.38 15.88 8.69
C HIS A 220 1.29 16.90 8.39
N ARG A 221 0.75 16.85 7.17
CA ARG A 221 -0.41 17.64 6.78
C ARG A 221 -1.52 16.70 6.34
N PHE A 222 -2.73 16.96 6.83
CA PHE A 222 -3.94 16.35 6.27
C PHE A 222 -4.40 17.17 5.07
N VAL A 223 -4.65 16.50 3.95
CA VAL A 223 -5.08 17.10 2.68
C VAL A 223 -6.13 16.19 2.07
N ASP A 224 -7.25 16.75 1.64
CA ASP A 224 -8.11 16.04 0.69
C ASP A 224 -7.39 16.05 -0.66
N VAL A 225 -6.70 14.96 -0.98
CA VAL A 225 -5.83 14.96 -2.16
C VAL A 225 -6.58 15.03 -3.49
N GLU A 226 -7.88 14.73 -3.52
CA GLU A 226 -8.68 14.85 -4.74
C GLU A 226 -9.27 16.24 -4.91
N ARG A 227 -9.68 16.89 -3.81
CA ARG A 227 -10.26 18.24 -3.85
C ARG A 227 -9.21 19.35 -3.80
N GLU A 228 -8.17 19.16 -2.99
CA GLU A 228 -7.16 20.18 -2.67
C GLU A 228 -5.76 19.80 -3.15
N GLY A 229 -5.44 18.50 -3.21
CA GLY A 229 -4.10 18.00 -3.49
C GLY A 229 -3.83 17.59 -4.93
N GLY A 230 -4.65 18.00 -5.90
CA GLY A 230 -4.32 17.83 -7.32
C GLY A 230 -4.07 16.38 -7.77
N LEU A 231 -4.48 15.38 -6.99
CA LEU A 231 -4.37 13.96 -7.33
C LEU A 231 -5.75 13.43 -7.75
N CYS A 232 -5.78 12.35 -8.52
CA CYS A 232 -7.01 11.62 -8.78
C CYS A 232 -6.81 10.13 -8.55
N TYR A 233 -7.78 9.49 -7.89
CA TYR A 233 -7.72 8.06 -7.60
C TYR A 233 -7.69 7.20 -8.87
N SER A 234 -8.41 7.63 -9.91
CA SER A 234 -8.43 6.92 -11.19
C SER A 234 -8.45 7.88 -12.38
N CYS A 235 -7.62 7.59 -13.38
CA CYS A 235 -7.61 8.22 -14.70
C CYS A 235 -8.76 7.73 -15.60
N HIS A 236 -9.57 6.77 -15.13
CA HIS A 236 -10.76 6.29 -15.82
C HIS A 236 -12.03 6.74 -15.07
N PRO A 237 -12.73 7.78 -15.54
CA PRO A 237 -13.98 8.23 -14.93
C PRO A 237 -15.01 7.08 -14.92
N GLY A 238 -15.59 6.78 -13.76
CA GLY A 238 -16.65 5.77 -13.62
C GLY A 238 -16.19 4.30 -13.63
N GLN A 239 -14.90 4.01 -13.84
CA GLN A 239 -14.38 2.64 -13.90
C GLN A 239 -13.70 2.13 -12.61
N GLY A 240 -13.76 2.90 -11.52
CA GLY A 240 -13.15 2.53 -10.23
C GLY A 240 -13.49 1.10 -9.75
N ASP A 241 -14.68 0.62 -10.14
CA ASP A 241 -15.19 -0.71 -9.84
C ASP A 241 -14.89 -1.80 -10.89
N HIS A 242 -14.55 -1.47 -12.15
CA HIS A 242 -14.36 -2.51 -13.18
C HIS A 242 -13.19 -3.45 -12.88
N ILE A 243 -12.14 -2.97 -12.20
CA ILE A 243 -11.04 -3.82 -11.72
C ILE A 243 -11.51 -4.79 -10.63
N ALA A 244 -12.49 -4.42 -9.79
CA ALA A 244 -13.09 -5.33 -8.81
C ALA A 244 -13.98 -6.40 -9.47
N HIS A 245 -14.43 -6.15 -10.71
CA HIS A 245 -15.22 -7.09 -11.51
C HIS A 245 -14.37 -8.12 -12.28
N ASP A 246 -13.05 -7.89 -12.43
CA ASP A 246 -12.13 -8.88 -13.01
C ASP A 246 -12.13 -10.19 -12.19
N PRO A 247 -12.48 -11.35 -12.80
CA PRO A 247 -12.41 -12.64 -12.12
C PRO A 247 -11.01 -13.02 -11.63
N GLY A 248 -9.94 -12.45 -12.21
CA GLY A 248 -8.56 -12.59 -11.78
C GLY A 248 -8.13 -11.65 -10.65
N HIS A 249 -9.00 -10.74 -10.20
CA HIS A 249 -8.65 -9.74 -9.20
C HIS A 249 -8.28 -10.37 -7.86
N TYR A 250 -7.24 -9.81 -7.21
CA TYR A 250 -6.67 -10.36 -5.98
C TYR A 250 -7.71 -10.55 -4.86
N SER A 251 -8.79 -9.76 -4.87
CA SER A 251 -9.85 -9.81 -3.87
C SER A 251 -10.57 -11.15 -3.80
N ARG A 252 -10.54 -11.94 -4.89
CA ARG A 252 -11.21 -13.24 -5.03
C ARG A 252 -10.28 -14.43 -4.83
N LEU A 253 -8.97 -14.20 -4.75
CA LEU A 253 -7.99 -15.27 -4.52
C LEU A 253 -8.26 -15.93 -3.17
N GLN A 254 -8.22 -17.26 -3.14
CA GLN A 254 -8.45 -18.06 -1.93
C GLN A 254 -7.16 -18.66 -1.35
N GLU A 255 -6.02 -18.38 -1.98
CA GLU A 255 -4.69 -18.73 -1.50
C GLU A 255 -4.22 -17.71 -0.44
N PRO A 256 -3.34 -18.09 0.50
CA PRO A 256 -2.84 -17.15 1.49
C PRO A 256 -2.05 -16.00 0.82
N VAL A 257 -2.13 -14.80 1.42
CA VAL A 257 -1.37 -13.62 0.95
C VAL A 257 0.14 -13.84 1.08
N VAL A 258 0.56 -14.57 2.10
CA VAL A 258 1.96 -14.98 2.29
C VAL A 258 2.06 -16.49 2.02
N ARG A 259 3.07 -16.90 1.26
CA ARG A 259 3.31 -18.31 0.94
C ARG A 259 3.57 -19.10 2.21
N LEU A 260 2.93 -20.27 2.33
CA LEU A 260 3.04 -21.17 3.47
C LEU A 260 3.72 -22.46 3.03
N GLY A 261 4.50 -23.08 3.92
CA GLY A 261 5.00 -24.43 3.72
C GLY A 261 3.85 -25.46 3.66
N ALA A 262 4.08 -26.62 3.05
CA ALA A 262 3.03 -27.59 2.72
C ALA A 262 2.12 -27.98 3.92
N GLY A 263 2.69 -28.21 5.11
CA GLY A 263 1.91 -28.53 6.32
C GLY A 263 1.01 -27.38 6.77
N ALA A 264 1.56 -26.16 6.84
CA ALA A 264 0.80 -24.95 7.19
C ALA A 264 -0.25 -24.61 6.13
N HIS A 265 0.04 -24.89 4.85
CA HIS A 265 -0.91 -24.70 3.76
C HIS A 265 -2.15 -25.60 3.91
N ARG A 266 -1.97 -26.86 4.31
CA ARG A 266 -3.12 -27.76 4.60
C ARG A 266 -3.99 -27.23 5.75
N LEU A 267 -3.37 -26.80 6.84
CA LEU A 267 -4.08 -26.19 7.97
C LEU A 267 -4.81 -24.91 7.56
N PHE A 268 -4.19 -24.08 6.73
CA PHE A 268 -4.81 -22.87 6.18
C PHE A 268 -6.06 -23.20 5.37
N THR A 269 -5.99 -24.19 4.47
CA THR A 269 -7.13 -24.61 3.65
C THR A 269 -8.30 -25.08 4.52
N LEU A 270 -8.02 -25.93 5.52
CA LEU A 270 -9.04 -26.40 6.46
C LEU A 270 -9.67 -25.24 7.24
N ALA A 271 -8.86 -24.33 7.77
CA ALA A 271 -9.34 -23.17 8.53
C ALA A 271 -10.17 -22.21 7.68
N ARG A 272 -9.75 -21.97 6.44
CA ARG A 272 -10.49 -21.17 5.45
C ARG A 272 -11.85 -21.79 5.15
N ASP A 273 -11.89 -23.08 4.83
CA ASP A 273 -13.12 -23.75 4.43
C ASP A 273 -14.12 -23.80 5.60
N PHE A 274 -13.62 -24.01 6.82
CA PHE A 274 -14.42 -23.91 8.04
C PHE A 274 -14.98 -22.50 8.26
N ASP A 275 -14.17 -21.44 8.15
CA ASP A 275 -14.67 -20.06 8.28
C ASP A 275 -15.73 -19.75 7.21
N GLN A 276 -15.50 -20.12 5.96
CA GLN A 276 -16.48 -19.96 4.89
C GLN A 276 -17.81 -20.66 5.20
N GLN A 277 -17.76 -21.87 5.78
CA GLN A 277 -18.93 -22.62 6.19
C GLN A 277 -19.70 -21.88 7.31
N VAL A 278 -18.98 -21.39 8.33
CA VAL A 278 -19.57 -20.58 9.42
C VAL A 278 -20.24 -19.31 8.86
N GLN A 279 -19.60 -18.60 7.92
CA GLN A 279 -20.20 -17.42 7.29
C GLN A 279 -21.44 -17.76 6.46
N ARG A 280 -21.51 -18.93 5.82
CA ARG A 280 -22.72 -19.39 5.11
C ARG A 280 -23.85 -19.66 6.10
N TRP A 281 -23.57 -20.31 7.23
CA TRP A 281 -24.58 -20.57 8.27
C TRP A 281 -25.13 -19.27 8.87
N ARG A 282 -24.26 -18.32 9.22
CA ARG A 282 -24.67 -17.00 9.73
C ARG A 282 -25.59 -16.24 8.77
N ARG A 283 -25.35 -16.36 7.45
CA ARG A 283 -26.21 -15.74 6.42
C ARG A 283 -27.57 -16.41 6.32
N ARG A 284 -27.66 -17.73 6.52
CA ARG A 284 -28.94 -18.44 6.55
C ARG A 284 -29.77 -18.09 7.79
N LEU A 285 -29.13 -17.94 8.95
CA LEU A 285 -29.80 -17.58 10.21
C LEU A 285 -30.29 -16.13 10.27
N ARG A 286 -29.88 -15.27 9.33
CA ARG A 286 -30.31 -13.87 9.21
C ARG A 286 -31.38 -13.65 8.14
N ARG A 287 -31.77 -14.70 7.43
CA ARG A 287 -32.90 -14.73 6.48
C ARG A 287 -34.08 -15.38 7.17
#